data_AF-A0A139CRD8-F1
#
_entry.id   AF-A0A139CRD8-F1
#
_cell.length_a   1.000
_cell.length_b   1.000
_cell.length_c   1.000
_cell.angle_alpha   90.00
_cell.angle_beta   90.00
_cell.angle_gamma   90.00
#
_symmetry.space_group_name_H-M   'P 1'
#
loop_
_entity.id
_entity.type
_entity.pdbx_description
1 polymer ?
#
loop_
_entity_poly.entity_id
_entity_poly.type
_entity_poly.pdbx_seq_one_letter_code
_entity_poly.pdbx_strand_id
1 'polypeptide(L)'
;ELQHLRQQVTELGQNLNHLKEENAGLADLLSEDKEQNTQQFSEELNTEITQLRERLEKAEKRNRINIGSMQVPMEMSGIVGALILLATGGLIMAGRWDIIRSPYFSFAIALIFAFAVLMKFYLANHSRA
;
A
#
# COMPACT_ATOMS: atom_id res chain seq x y z
N GLU A 1 7.34 -74.49 27.29
CA GLU A 1 6.96 -73.62 26.15
C GLU A 1 5.74 -72.74 26.41
N LEU A 2 4.61 -73.25 26.91
CA LEU A 2 3.38 -72.46 27.16
C LEU A 2 3.53 -71.26 28.12
N GLN A 3 4.35 -71.39 29.18
CA GLN A 3 4.59 -70.29 30.12
C GLN A 3 5.39 -69.13 29.50
N HIS A 4 6.38 -69.46 28.66
CA HIS A 4 7.20 -68.50 27.94
C HIS A 4 6.38 -67.72 26.91
N LEU A 5 5.45 -68.40 26.21
CA LEU A 5 4.50 -67.74 25.31
C LEU A 5 3.58 -66.75 26.04
N ARG A 6 3.10 -67.12 27.24
CA ARG A 6 2.29 -66.23 28.08
C ARG A 6 3.06 -64.99 28.52
N GLN A 7 4.32 -65.15 28.89
CA GLN A 7 5.20 -64.03 29.23
C GLN A 7 5.39 -63.10 28.04
N GLN A 8 5.70 -63.64 26.85
CA GLN A 8 5.84 -62.82 25.64
C GLN A 8 4.55 -62.06 25.27
N VAL A 9 3.39 -62.68 25.38
CA VAL A 9 2.10 -62.00 25.11
C VAL A 9 1.84 -60.88 26.12
N THR A 10 2.24 -61.07 27.37
CA THR A 10 2.07 -60.06 28.43
C THR A 10 3.02 -58.88 28.20
N GLU A 11 4.27 -59.17 27.85
CA GLU A 11 5.31 -58.17 27.56
C GLU A 11 5.00 -57.38 26.28
N LEU A 12 4.49 -58.06 25.23
CA LEU A 12 3.95 -57.39 24.04
C LEU A 12 2.77 -56.48 24.38
N GLY A 13 1.85 -56.94 25.24
CA GLY A 13 0.70 -56.14 25.66
C GLY A 13 1.13 -54.88 26.41
N GLN A 14 2.14 -54.98 27.28
CA GLN A 14 2.70 -53.83 27.99
C GLN A 14 3.40 -52.85 27.04
N ASN A 15 4.22 -53.34 26.12
CA ASN A 15 4.87 -52.51 25.11
C ASN A 15 3.86 -51.81 24.19
N LEU A 16 2.79 -52.50 23.81
CA LEU A 16 1.75 -51.94 22.95
C LEU A 16 0.93 -50.85 23.66
N ASN A 17 0.68 -51.03 24.96
CA ASN A 17 0.06 -49.99 25.79
C ASN A 17 0.98 -48.78 25.96
N HIS A 18 2.27 -49.00 26.21
CA HIS A 18 3.26 -47.92 26.32
C HIS A 18 3.38 -47.12 25.02
N LEU A 19 3.53 -47.80 23.88
CA LEU A 19 3.58 -47.14 22.56
C LEU A 19 2.29 -46.38 22.24
N LYS A 20 1.13 -46.89 22.68
CA LYS A 20 -0.16 -46.21 22.50
C LYS A 20 -0.22 -44.93 23.32
N GLU A 21 0.34 -44.93 24.53
CA GLU A 21 0.40 -43.77 25.41
C GLU A 21 1.39 -42.72 24.90
N GLU A 22 2.56 -43.14 24.42
CA GLU A 22 3.52 -42.26 23.75
C GLU A 22 2.93 -41.61 22.49
N ASN A 23 2.20 -42.37 21.67
CA ASN A 23 1.52 -41.82 20.49
C ASN A 23 0.43 -40.81 20.87
N ALA A 24 -0.31 -41.06 21.95
CA ALA A 24 -1.31 -40.12 22.44
C ALA A 24 -0.66 -38.82 22.93
N GLY A 25 0.45 -38.91 23.67
CA GLY A 25 1.21 -37.74 24.12
C GLY A 25 1.83 -36.96 22.97
N LEU A 26 2.37 -37.63 21.95
CA LEU A 26 2.91 -36.99 20.75
C LEU A 26 1.82 -36.29 19.93
N ALA A 27 0.62 -36.88 19.82
CA ALA A 27 -0.50 -36.27 19.12
C ALA A 27 -0.99 -34.99 19.81
N ASP A 28 -0.96 -34.95 21.14
CA ASP A 28 -1.34 -33.78 21.94
C ASP A 28 -0.33 -32.64 21.74
N LEU A 29 0.97 -32.93 21.85
CA LEU A 29 2.05 -31.96 21.61
C LEU A 29 2.03 -31.38 20.18
N LEU A 30 1.75 -32.22 19.18
CA LEU A 30 1.60 -31.80 17.79
C LEU A 30 0.39 -30.88 17.57
N SER A 31 -0.68 -31.09 18.33
CA SER A 31 -1.89 -30.27 18.25
C SER A 31 -1.63 -28.89 18.87
N GLU A 32 -0.96 -28.87 20.03
CA GLU A 32 -0.60 -27.64 20.74
C GLU A 32 0.40 -26.79 19.95
N ASP A 33 1.48 -27.40 19.40
CA ASP A 33 2.46 -26.69 18.56
C ASP A 33 1.82 -26.12 17.30
N LYS A 34 0.92 -26.87 16.65
CA LYS A 34 0.22 -26.41 15.45
C LYS A 34 -0.71 -25.24 15.73
N GLU A 35 -1.45 -25.26 16.83
CA GLU A 35 -2.31 -24.14 17.22
C GLU A 35 -1.50 -22.90 17.57
N GLN A 36 -0.42 -23.07 18.34
CA GLN A 36 0.43 -21.97 18.78
C GLN A 36 1.16 -21.32 17.59
N ASN A 37 1.70 -22.11 16.67
CA ASN A 37 2.38 -21.63 15.47
C ASN A 37 1.39 -20.95 14.49
N THR A 38 0.16 -21.48 14.38
CA THR A 38 -0.89 -20.84 13.57
C THR A 38 -1.32 -19.50 14.16
N GLN A 39 -1.44 -19.39 15.49
CA GLN A 39 -1.77 -18.14 16.16
C GLN A 39 -0.65 -17.11 16.00
N GLN A 40 0.60 -17.48 16.22
CA GLN A 40 1.76 -16.60 16.03
C GLN A 40 1.86 -16.09 14.59
N PHE A 41 1.71 -16.96 13.61
CA PHE A 41 1.71 -16.57 12.20
C PHE A 41 0.55 -15.63 11.86
N SER A 42 -0.63 -15.84 12.46
CA SER A 42 -1.78 -14.96 12.28
C SER A 42 -1.58 -13.58 12.90
N GLU A 43 -0.91 -13.49 14.05
CA GLU A 43 -0.55 -12.22 14.69
C GLU A 43 0.49 -11.48 13.85
N GLU A 44 1.54 -12.17 13.39
CA GLU A 44 2.59 -11.60 12.56
C GLU A 44 2.03 -11.01 11.26
N LEU A 45 1.17 -11.77 10.56
CA LEU A 45 0.45 -11.30 9.37
C LEU A 45 -0.44 -10.09 9.66
N ASN A 46 -1.15 -10.07 10.79
CA ASN A 46 -1.97 -8.92 11.17
C ASN A 46 -1.13 -7.67 11.45
N THR A 47 0.03 -7.82 12.09
CA THR A 47 0.99 -6.72 12.26
C THR A 47 1.55 -6.24 10.93
N GLU A 48 1.93 -7.13 10.02
CA GLU A 48 2.37 -6.74 8.67
C GLU A 48 1.25 -6.01 7.92
N ILE A 49 0.04 -6.55 7.87
CA ILE A 49 -1.11 -5.90 7.23
C ILE A 49 -1.35 -4.52 7.82
N THR A 50 -1.24 -4.37 9.14
CA THR A 50 -1.41 -3.07 9.81
C THR A 50 -0.30 -2.10 9.41
N GLN A 51 0.96 -2.54 9.38
CA GLN A 51 2.08 -1.71 8.92
C GLN A 51 1.96 -1.33 7.44
N LEU A 52 1.52 -2.26 6.59
CA LEU A 52 1.27 -1.99 5.17
C LEU A 52 0.13 -0.99 5.01
N ARG A 53 -0.96 -1.12 5.78
CA ARG A 53 -2.06 -0.13 5.80
C ARG A 53 -1.58 1.24 6.24
N GLU A 54 -0.77 1.33 7.28
CA GLU A 54 -0.23 2.60 7.77
C GLU A 54 0.73 3.24 6.75
N ARG A 55 1.53 2.43 6.05
CA ARG A 55 2.38 2.89 4.94
C ARG A 55 1.57 3.32 3.73
N LEU A 56 0.49 2.61 3.43
CA LEU A 56 -0.44 2.95 2.34
C LEU A 56 -1.16 4.26 2.65
N GLU A 57 -1.64 4.44 3.88
CA GLU A 57 -2.24 5.70 4.35
C GLU A 57 -1.23 6.85 4.25
N LYS A 58 0.02 6.65 4.70
CA LYS A 58 1.09 7.64 4.54
C LYS A 58 1.40 7.95 3.07
N ALA A 59 1.37 6.95 2.18
CA ALA A 59 1.62 7.12 0.75
C ALA A 59 0.46 7.79 0.01
N GLU A 60 -0.78 7.46 0.36
CA GLU A 60 -1.99 8.07 -0.18
C GLU A 60 -2.10 9.54 0.24
N LYS A 61 -1.77 9.84 1.51
CA LYS A 61 -1.65 11.21 2.03
C LYS A 61 -0.54 12.01 1.34
N ARG A 62 0.47 11.34 0.78
CA ARG A 62 1.56 11.94 0.00
C ARG A 62 1.16 12.33 -1.42
N ASN A 63 0.03 11.83 -1.92
CA ASN A 63 -0.46 12.11 -3.28
C ASN A 63 -1.63 13.11 -3.31
N ARG A 64 -2.12 13.56 -2.14
CA ARG A 64 -3.21 14.54 -2.03
C ARG A 64 -2.80 15.66 -1.08
N ILE A 65 -2.53 16.83 -1.64
CA ILE A 65 -2.24 18.03 -0.84
C ILE A 65 -3.58 18.57 -0.35
N ASN A 66 -3.84 18.44 0.96
CA ASN A 66 -4.97 19.09 1.62
C ASN A 66 -4.71 20.60 1.69
N ILE A 67 -5.47 21.38 0.94
CA ILE A 67 -5.63 22.83 1.17
C ILE A 67 -7.04 23.01 1.72
N GLY A 68 -7.19 22.98 3.06
CA GLY A 68 -8.50 23.05 3.73
C GLY A 68 -9.35 21.76 3.57
N SER A 69 -10.66 21.89 3.36
CA SER A 69 -11.62 20.76 3.21
C SER A 69 -11.80 20.27 1.77
N MET A 70 -10.95 20.71 0.84
CA MET A 70 -11.12 20.43 -0.59
C MET A 70 -9.91 19.66 -1.11
N GLN A 71 -10.13 18.40 -1.48
CA GLN A 71 -9.10 17.55 -2.10
C GLN A 71 -8.79 18.08 -3.50
N VAL A 72 -7.68 18.80 -3.65
CA VAL A 72 -7.22 19.27 -4.95
C VAL A 72 -6.16 18.28 -5.48
N PRO A 73 -6.48 17.47 -6.50
CA PRO A 73 -5.50 16.57 -7.12
C PRO A 73 -4.40 17.39 -7.81
N MET A 74 -3.15 16.91 -7.75
CA MET A 74 -1.98 17.56 -8.38
C MET A 74 -2.06 17.66 -9.92
N GLU A 75 -3.13 17.17 -10.52
CA GLU A 75 -3.40 17.17 -11.96
C GLU A 75 -4.00 18.49 -12.49
N MET A 76 -4.13 19.53 -11.66
CA MET A 76 -4.60 20.86 -12.10
C MET A 76 -3.72 21.50 -13.18
N SER A 77 -2.47 21.05 -13.36
CA SER A 77 -1.61 21.52 -14.46
C SER A 77 -2.20 21.25 -15.85
N GLY A 78 -2.93 20.13 -16.02
CA GLY A 78 -3.62 19.81 -17.27
C GLY A 78 -4.79 20.76 -17.54
N ILE A 79 -5.53 21.13 -16.49
CA ILE A 79 -6.66 22.09 -16.57
C ILE A 79 -6.15 23.50 -16.91
N VAL A 80 -5.05 23.93 -16.30
CA VAL A 80 -4.44 25.23 -16.60
C VAL A 80 -3.95 25.27 -18.06
N GLY A 81 -3.29 24.21 -18.53
CA GLY A 81 -2.89 24.09 -19.94
C GLY A 81 -4.06 24.11 -20.90
N ALA A 82 -5.14 23.39 -20.58
CA ALA A 82 -6.37 23.37 -21.38
C ALA A 82 -7.05 24.74 -21.41
N LEU A 83 -7.10 25.48 -20.30
CA LEU A 83 -7.63 26.85 -20.25
C LEU A 83 -6.82 27.81 -21.11
N ILE A 84 -5.49 27.72 -21.06
CA ILE A 84 -4.61 28.54 -21.91
C ILE A 84 -4.83 28.21 -23.39
N LEU A 85 -4.95 26.93 -23.73
CA LEU A 85 -5.24 26.48 -25.10
C LEU A 85 -6.62 26.95 -25.59
N LEU A 86 -7.64 26.86 -24.73
CA LEU A 86 -8.99 27.32 -25.05
C LEU A 86 -9.02 28.83 -25.26
N ALA A 87 -8.38 29.61 -24.39
CA ALA A 87 -8.24 31.05 -24.53
C ALA A 87 -7.47 31.43 -25.81
N THR A 88 -6.38 30.72 -26.10
CA THR A 88 -5.57 30.92 -27.30
C THR A 88 -6.37 30.58 -28.57
N GLY A 89 -7.08 29.45 -28.57
CA GLY A 89 -7.96 29.05 -29.68
C GLY A 89 -9.11 30.01 -29.90
N GLY A 90 -9.73 30.53 -28.83
CA GLY A 90 -10.77 31.56 -28.90
C GLY A 90 -10.27 32.87 -29.48
N LEU A 91 -9.04 33.30 -29.14
CA LEU A 91 -8.41 34.49 -29.73
C LEU A 91 -8.14 34.33 -31.23
N ILE A 92 -7.70 33.13 -31.65
CA ILE A 92 -7.50 32.79 -33.07
C ILE A 92 -8.83 32.85 -33.82
N MET A 93 -9.88 32.27 -33.25
CA MET A 93 -11.21 32.21 -33.85
C MET A 93 -11.88 33.58 -33.94
N ALA A 94 -11.58 34.50 -33.02
CA ALA A 94 -12.00 35.90 -33.06
C ALA A 94 -11.20 36.77 -34.06
N GLY A 95 -10.24 36.19 -34.80
CA GLY A 95 -9.43 36.90 -35.80
C GLY A 95 -8.45 37.91 -35.21
N ARG A 96 -8.24 37.92 -33.88
CA ARG A 96 -7.35 38.87 -33.19
C ARG A 96 -5.88 38.42 -33.22
N TRP A 97 -5.38 38.17 -34.42
CA TRP A 97 -3.96 37.84 -34.67
C TRP A 97 -2.99 38.91 -34.20
N ASP A 98 -3.45 40.15 -34.11
CA ASP A 98 -2.71 41.30 -33.59
C ASP A 98 -2.22 41.08 -32.15
N ILE A 99 -3.07 40.47 -31.31
CA ILE A 99 -2.73 40.20 -29.90
C ILE A 99 -1.72 39.06 -29.81
N ILE A 100 -1.91 38.00 -30.59
CA ILE A 100 -1.02 36.81 -30.57
C ILE A 100 0.38 37.16 -31.08
N ARG A 101 0.46 38.06 -32.07
CA ARG A 101 1.74 38.55 -32.62
C ARG A 101 2.41 39.58 -31.72
N SER A 102 1.70 40.10 -30.72
CA SER A 102 2.27 41.05 -29.77
C SER A 102 3.22 40.34 -28.79
N PRO A 103 4.36 40.96 -28.44
CA PRO A 103 5.28 40.41 -27.45
C PRO A 103 4.66 40.27 -26.06
N TYR A 104 3.59 41.03 -25.77
CA TYR A 104 2.85 40.95 -24.51
C TYR A 104 2.15 39.61 -24.32
N PHE A 105 1.68 38.98 -25.40
CA PHE A 105 1.00 37.68 -25.34
C PHE A 105 1.97 36.55 -24.99
N SER A 106 3.12 36.49 -25.66
CA SER A 106 4.18 35.53 -25.32
C SER A 106 4.73 35.73 -23.92
N PHE A 107 4.89 36.99 -23.48
CA PHE A 107 5.34 37.30 -22.12
C PHE A 107 4.32 36.86 -21.06
N ALA A 108 3.02 37.07 -21.30
CA ALA A 108 1.96 36.63 -20.39
C ALA A 108 1.93 35.10 -20.22
N ILE A 109 2.04 34.36 -21.34
CA ILE A 109 2.08 32.89 -21.30
C ILE A 109 3.34 32.41 -20.56
N ALA A 110 4.50 33.00 -20.86
CA ALA A 110 5.75 32.66 -20.19
C ALA A 110 5.67 32.91 -18.67
N LEU A 111 5.04 34.01 -18.25
CA LEU A 111 4.84 34.33 -16.84
C LEU A 111 3.91 33.32 -16.15
N ILE A 112 2.81 32.93 -16.80
CA ILE A 112 1.90 31.90 -16.28
C ILE A 112 2.61 30.55 -16.15
N PHE A 113 3.42 30.16 -17.13
CA PHE A 113 4.22 28.93 -17.07
C PHE A 113 5.27 28.98 -15.97
N ALA A 114 5.99 30.10 -15.84
CA ALA A 114 6.97 30.28 -14.78
C ALA A 114 6.31 30.18 -13.40
N PHE A 115 5.15 30.82 -13.20
CA PHE A 115 4.39 30.74 -11.96
C PHE A 115 3.90 29.31 -11.69
N ALA A 116 3.38 28.61 -12.69
CA ALA A 116 2.92 27.23 -12.55
C ALA A 116 4.07 26.27 -12.17
N VAL A 117 5.25 26.46 -12.75
CA VAL A 117 6.45 25.65 -12.43
C VAL A 117 6.95 25.96 -11.02
N LEU A 118 7.02 27.25 -10.64
CA LEU A 118 7.41 27.67 -9.28
C LEU A 118 6.42 27.14 -8.24
N MET A 119 5.13 27.22 -8.50
CA MET A 119 4.07 26.67 -7.64
C MET A 119 4.25 25.15 -7.49
N LYS A 120 4.48 24.42 -8.58
CA LYS A 120 4.72 22.97 -8.56
C LYS A 120 5.98 22.61 -7.77
N PHE A 121 7.04 23.38 -7.93
CA PHE A 121 8.30 23.19 -7.19
C PHE A 121 8.13 23.47 -5.70
N TYR A 122 7.40 24.53 -5.35
CA TYR A 122 7.09 24.88 -3.96
C TYR A 122 6.24 23.80 -3.28
N LEU A 123 5.18 23.31 -3.93
CA LEU A 123 4.36 22.21 -3.42
C LEU A 123 5.16 20.91 -3.23
N ALA A 124 6.02 20.56 -4.20
CA ALA A 124 6.88 19.39 -4.11
C ALA A 124 7.93 19.50 -3.00
N ASN A 125 8.44 20.70 -2.75
CA ASN A 125 9.41 20.98 -1.70
C ASN A 125 8.75 21.02 -0.31
N HIS A 126 7.56 21.61 -0.19
CA HIS A 126 6.80 21.67 1.06
C HIS A 126 6.27 20.30 1.49
N SER A 127 6.02 19.37 0.55
CA SER A 127 5.68 17.97 0.87
C SER A 127 6.87 17.14 1.39
N ARG A 128 8.10 17.68 1.35
CA ARG A 128 9.33 17.02 1.84
C ARG A 128 9.83 17.56 3.19
N ALA A 129 9.27 18.64 3.71
CA ALA A 129 9.55 19.20 5.03
C ALA A 129 8.45 18.80 6.02
#